data_AF-A0AA38YXH7-F1
#
_entry.id   AF-A0AA38YXH7-F1
#
_cell.length_a   1.000
_cell.length_b   1.000
_cell.length_c   1.000
_cell.angle_alpha   90.00
_cell.angle_beta   90.00
_cell.angle_gamma   90.00
#
_symmetry.space_group_name_H-M   'P 1'
#
loop_
_entity.id
_entity.type
_entity.pdbx_description
1 polymer ?
#
loop_
_entity_poly.entity_id
_entity_poly.type
_entity_poly.pdbx_seq_one_letter_code
_entity_poly.pdbx_strand_id
1 'polypeptide(L)'
;MVKVLYDKQPERINDMDWKDLEAKVAATIRLCLIISDLKRIDVKFEDEDKALMLLNSLLVFSTYENLVTTLMWGKETLDLEEITIVLLEFN
;
A
#
# COMPACT_ATOMS: atom_id res chain seq x y z
N MET A 1 16.48 2.99 6.97
CA MET A 1 16.38 1.61 6.45
C MET A 1 15.80 1.53 5.02
N VAL A 2 15.50 2.64 4.33
CA VAL A 2 15.00 2.64 2.92
C VAL A 2 16.13 2.73 1.88
N LYS A 3 17.29 3.29 2.25
CA LYS A 3 18.46 3.46 1.37
C LYS A 3 19.05 2.16 0.81
N VAL A 4 18.64 1.00 1.34
CA VAL A 4 19.22 -0.32 1.03
C VAL A 4 18.61 -0.97 -0.21
N LEU A 5 17.40 -0.56 -0.65
CA LEU A 5 16.74 -1.21 -1.77
C LEU A 5 17.22 -0.70 -3.15
N TYR A 6 17.67 0.56 -3.24
CA TYR A 6 18.32 1.11 -4.43
C TYR A 6 19.37 2.14 -3.99
N ASP A 7 20.65 1.79 -4.10
CA ASP A 7 21.76 2.69 -3.74
C ASP A 7 21.81 3.97 -4.61
N LYS A 8 21.09 3.99 -5.75
CA LYS A 8 20.96 5.12 -6.67
C LYS A 8 19.57 5.20 -7.30
N GLN A 9 19.08 6.43 -7.47
CA GLN A 9 17.88 6.74 -8.26
C GLN A 9 18.01 6.23 -9.70
N PRO A 10 16.98 5.56 -10.26
CA PRO A 10 16.96 5.14 -11.66
C PRO A 10 16.88 6.33 -12.63
N GLU A 11 17.62 6.28 -13.75
CA GLU A 11 17.66 7.35 -14.77
C GLU A 11 16.29 7.65 -15.42
N ARG A 12 15.34 6.71 -15.33
CA ARG A 12 14.01 6.81 -15.97
C ARG A 12 12.95 7.43 -15.08
N ILE A 13 13.23 7.65 -13.80
CA ILE A 13 12.30 8.25 -12.82
C ILE A 13 12.81 9.64 -12.50
N ASN A 14 11.95 10.66 -12.61
CA ASN A 14 12.36 12.02 -12.26
C ASN A 14 12.59 12.16 -10.73
N ASP A 15 13.35 13.17 -10.32
CA ASP A 15 13.72 13.37 -8.89
C ASP A 15 12.49 13.59 -7.97
N MET A 16 11.43 14.20 -8.49
CA MET A 16 10.20 14.46 -7.73
C MET A 16 9.43 13.16 -7.45
N ASP A 17 9.20 12.35 -8.47
CA ASP A 17 8.56 11.03 -8.40
C ASP A 17 9.41 10.06 -7.59
N TRP A 18 10.74 10.16 -7.68
CA TRP A 18 11.66 9.33 -6.88
C TRP A 18 11.53 9.63 -5.39
N LYS A 19 11.51 10.91 -5.00
CA LYS A 19 11.34 11.31 -3.60
C LYS A 19 9.96 10.95 -3.07
N ASP A 20 8.91 11.09 -3.88
CA ASP A 20 7.55 10.66 -3.52
C ASP A 20 7.51 9.13 -3.30
N LEU A 21 8.15 8.36 -4.19
CA LEU A 21 8.27 6.91 -4.03
C LEU A 21 9.06 6.53 -2.77
N GLU A 22 10.19 7.19 -2.49
CA GLU A 22 10.96 6.96 -1.26
C GLU A 22 10.13 7.25 0.00
N ALA A 23 9.34 8.34 -0.02
CA ALA A 23 8.46 8.71 1.08
C ALA A 23 7.34 7.67 1.29
N LYS A 24 6.72 7.21 0.20
CA LYS A 24 5.69 6.15 0.21
C LYS A 24 6.24 4.84 0.75
N VAL A 25 7.40 4.39 0.24
CA VAL A 25 8.06 3.16 0.73
C VAL A 25 8.42 3.28 2.21
N ALA A 26 8.93 4.43 2.65
CA ALA A 26 9.23 4.67 4.06
C ALA A 26 7.97 4.61 4.94
N ALA A 27 6.86 5.17 4.47
CA ALA A 27 5.58 5.14 5.16
C ALA A 27 5.04 3.71 5.27
N THR A 28 5.06 2.92 4.18
CA THR A 28 4.64 1.52 4.17
C THR A 28 5.47 0.67 5.13
N ILE A 29 6.80 0.81 5.14
CA ILE A 29 7.66 0.07 6.08
C ILE A 29 7.33 0.43 7.53
N ARG A 30 7.12 1.71 7.84
CA ARG A 30 6.72 2.15 9.20
C ARG A 30 5.38 1.56 9.60
N LEU A 31 4.41 1.55 8.70
CA LEU A 31 3.10 0.94 8.93
C LEU A 31 3.23 -0.56 9.24
N CYS A 32 4.00 -1.31 8.45
CA CYS A 32 4.24 -2.73 8.68
C CYS A 32 4.84 -3.02 10.06
N LEU A 33 5.78 -2.19 10.52
CA LEU A 33 6.35 -2.31 11.87
C LEU A 33 5.30 -2.07 12.95
N ILE A 34 4.48 -1.02 12.81
CA ILE A 34 3.39 -0.71 13.76
C ILE A 34 2.39 -1.86 13.81
N ILE A 35 1.96 -2.38 12.66
CA ILE A 35 1.07 -3.54 12.57
C ILE A 35 1.66 -4.74 13.32
N SER A 36 2.96 -5.00 13.14
CA SER A 36 3.64 -6.11 13.82
C SER A 36 3.65 -5.92 15.34
N ASP A 37 3.87 -4.70 15.82
CA ASP A 37 3.83 -4.38 17.26
C ASP A 37 2.41 -4.52 17.83
N LEU A 38 1.39 -4.07 17.10
CA LEU A 38 -0.03 -4.19 17.47
C LEU A 38 -0.46 -5.67 17.53
N LYS A 39 -0.01 -6.50 16.58
CA LYS A 39 -0.22 -7.96 16.63
C LYS A 39 0.42 -8.60 17.86
N ARG A 40 1.58 -8.09 18.31
CA ARG A 40 2.27 -8.63 19.50
C ARG A 40 1.49 -8.41 20.79
N ILE A 41 0.65 -7.38 20.85
CA ILE A 41 -0.22 -7.09 21.99
C ILE A 41 -1.67 -7.58 21.77
N ASP A 42 -1.90 -8.42 20.76
CA ASP A 42 -3.19 -9.03 20.42
C ASP A 42 -4.32 -8.01 20.17
N VAL A 43 -3.99 -6.89 19.53
CA VAL A 43 -5.01 -5.94 19.06
C VAL A 43 -5.84 -6.59 17.96
N LYS A 44 -7.16 -6.55 18.12
CA LYS A 44 -8.11 -6.98 17.10
C LYS A 44 -8.23 -5.90 16.03
N PHE A 45 -8.08 -6.30 14.78
CA PHE A 45 -8.31 -5.46 13.62
C PHE A 45 -9.69 -5.76 13.06
N GLU A 46 -10.49 -4.72 12.84
CA GLU A 46 -11.75 -4.82 12.14
C GLU A 46 -11.49 -4.99 10.63
N ASP A 47 -12.54 -5.30 9.86
CA ASP A 47 -12.39 -5.54 8.42
C ASP A 47 -11.98 -4.26 7.68
N GLU A 48 -12.44 -3.09 8.14
CA GLU A 48 -11.98 -1.79 7.65
C GLU A 48 -10.47 -1.59 7.86
N ASP A 49 -9.94 -1.91 9.04
CA ASP A 49 -8.50 -1.83 9.33
C ASP A 49 -7.70 -2.73 8.39
N LYS A 50 -8.16 -3.96 8.18
CA LYS A 50 -7.51 -4.92 7.28
C LYS A 50 -7.52 -4.43 5.83
N ALA A 51 -8.63 -3.84 5.38
CA ALA A 51 -8.73 -3.23 4.05
C ALA A 51 -7.74 -2.06 3.90
N LEU A 52 -7.64 -1.19 4.92
CA LEU A 52 -6.67 -0.08 4.93
C LEU A 52 -5.21 -0.57 4.96
N MET A 53 -4.92 -1.64 5.71
CA MET A 53 -3.59 -2.26 5.75
C MET A 53 -3.20 -2.83 4.39
N LEU A 54 -4.14 -3.48 3.70
CA LEU A 54 -3.96 -4.03 2.36
C LEU A 54 -3.73 -2.90 1.33
N LEU A 55 -4.60 -1.88 1.31
CA LEU A 55 -4.47 -0.72 0.42
C LEU A 55 -3.12 0.01 0.60
N ASN A 56 -2.67 0.18 1.84
CA ASN A 56 -1.38 0.82 2.11
C ASN A 56 -0.16 -0.02 1.67
N SER A 57 -0.29 -1.34 1.62
CA SER A 57 0.76 -2.20 1.04
C SER A 57 0.81 -2.11 -0.49
N LEU A 58 -0.30 -1.72 -1.13
CA LEU A 58 -0.45 -1.59 -2.58
C LEU A 58 -0.07 -0.21 -3.12
N LEU A 59 -0.06 0.82 -2.26
CA LEU A 59 0.37 2.19 -2.56
C LEU A 59 1.78 2.31 -3.18
N VAL A 60 2.59 1.25 -3.09
CA VAL A 60 3.94 1.17 -3.68
C VAL A 60 3.90 0.90 -5.19
N PHE A 61 2.80 0.37 -5.73
CA PHE A 61 2.66 0.12 -7.17
C PHE A 61 2.07 1.34 -7.90
N SER A 62 2.65 1.69 -9.03
CA SER A 62 2.20 2.78 -9.92
C SER A 62 0.76 2.62 -10.44
N THR A 63 0.13 1.48 -10.20
CA THR A 63 -1.25 1.16 -10.52
C THR A 63 -2.24 1.51 -9.40
N TYR A 64 -1.80 2.02 -8.25
CA TYR A 64 -2.70 2.37 -7.13
C TYR A 64 -3.82 3.33 -7.53
N GLU A 65 -3.52 4.41 -8.24
CA GLU A 65 -4.54 5.39 -8.67
C GLU A 65 -5.60 4.75 -9.56
N ASN A 66 -5.18 3.92 -10.51
CA ASN A 66 -6.10 3.20 -11.39
C ASN A 66 -6.88 2.13 -10.63
N LEU A 67 -6.24 1.44 -9.69
CA LEU A 67 -6.85 0.39 -8.88
C LEU A 67 -7.89 0.97 -7.92
N VAL A 68 -7.57 2.06 -7.21
CA VAL A 68 -8.51 2.78 -6.34
C VAL A 68 -9.66 3.35 -7.13
N THR A 69 -9.39 3.97 -8.29
CA THR A 69 -10.45 4.48 -9.16
C THR A 69 -11.38 3.37 -9.64
N THR A 70 -10.83 2.20 -9.97
CA THR A 70 -11.62 1.03 -10.41
C THR A 70 -12.42 0.43 -9.25
N LEU A 71 -11.82 0.28 -8.08
CA LEU A 71 -12.47 -0.28 -6.89
C LEU A 71 -13.58 0.66 -6.36
N MET A 72 -13.33 1.97 -6.35
CA MET A 72 -14.29 3.00 -5.90
C MET A 72 -15.29 3.40 -6.98
N TRP A 73 -15.20 2.84 -8.19
CA TRP A 73 -16.06 3.25 -9.29
C TRP A 73 -17.52 2.91 -9.02
N GLY A 74 -18.33 3.94 -8.71
CA GLY A 74 -19.76 3.79 -8.45
C GLY A 74 -20.10 3.11 -7.12
N LYS A 75 -19.14 3.02 -6.18
CA LYS A 75 -19.33 2.43 -4.85
C LYS A 75 -18.95 3.41 -3.75
N GLU A 76 -19.82 3.55 -2.75
CA GLU A 76 -19.54 4.31 -1.51
C GLU A 76 -18.78 3.46 -0.49
N THR A 77 -18.96 2.14 -0.51
CA THR A 77 -18.33 1.17 0.40
C THR A 77 -17.76 -0.01 -0.39
N LEU A 78 -16.61 -0.53 0.03
CA LEU A 78 -15.92 -1.66 -0.59
C LEU A 78 -15.88 -2.85 0.34
N ASP A 79 -16.23 -4.03 -0.19
CA ASP A 79 -16.11 -5.29 0.54
C ASP A 79 -14.72 -5.89 0.38
N LEU A 80 -14.24 -6.49 1.47
CA LEU A 80 -12.87 -7.03 1.56
C LEU A 80 -12.64 -8.18 0.56
N GLU A 81 -13.68 -8.96 0.30
CA GLU A 81 -13.67 -10.04 -0.69
C GLU A 81 -13.50 -9.51 -2.12
N GLU A 82 -14.18 -8.40 -2.47
CA GLU A 82 -14.05 -7.77 -3.79
C GLU A 82 -12.67 -7.18 -4.01
N ILE A 83 -12.11 -6.52 -2.98
CA ILE A 83 -10.73 -6.01 -3.03
C ILE A 83 -9.76 -7.17 -3.28
N THR A 84 -9.97 -8.31 -2.61
CA THR A 84 -9.10 -9.49 -2.74
C THR A 84 -9.21 -10.11 -4.13
N ILE A 85 -10.41 -10.22 -4.71
CA ILE A 85 -10.63 -10.76 -6.05
C ILE A 85 -9.90 -9.92 -7.10
N VAL A 86 -10.10 -8.61 -7.08
CA VAL A 86 -9.45 -7.70 -8.05
C VAL A 86 -7.94 -7.81 -7.94
N LEU A 87 -7.40 -7.89 -6.72
CA LEU A 87 -5.96 -8.02 -6.50
C LEU A 87 -5.38 -9.35 -6.97
N LEU A 88 -6.13 -10.44 -6.83
CA LEU A 88 -5.74 -11.75 -7.36
C LEU A 88 -5.79 -11.77 -8.89
N GLU A 89 -6.65 -10.99 -9.53
CA GLU A 89 -6.70 -10.85 -10.99
C GLU A 89 -5.56 -10.00 -11.57
N PHE A 90 -4.97 -9.10 -10.77
CA PHE A 90 -3.84 -8.24 -11.17
C PHE A 90 -2.45 -8.88 -11.03
N ASN A 91 -2.35 -10.09 -10.46
CA ASN A 91 -1.11 -10.81 -10.19
C ASN A 91 -0.94 -12.05 -11.07
#